data_AF-A0A0L0UJW5-F1
#
_entry.id   AF-A0A0L0UJW5-F1
#
_cell.length_a   1.000
_cell.length_b   1.000
_cell.length_c   1.000
_cell.angle_alpha   90.00
_cell.angle_beta   90.00
_cell.angle_gamma   90.00
#
_symmetry.space_group_name_H-M   'P 1'
#
loop_
_entity.id
_entity.type
_entity.pdbx_description
1 polymer ?
#
loop_
_entity_poly.entity_id
_entity_poly.type
_entity_poly.pdbx_seq_one_letter_code
_entity_poly.pdbx_strand_id
1 'polypeptide(L)'
;EQERRLGLLWSAKTALYKCAVQIQGETQPLRDSKSRAERLGTVLKEKIFGALGRRRTAVTKVLQTFCDRRTDYLTNHAPDQLGRPENQPIDYDEFKKLQLDDAFWTDGYLCLSKDPWAVDPT
;
A
#
# COMPACT_ATOMS: atom_id res chain seq x y z
N GLU A 1 -9.06 19.33 -13.04
CA GLU A 1 -7.70 19.04 -12.54
C GLU A 1 -7.70 18.14 -11.30
N GLN A 2 -8.49 18.46 -10.26
CA GLN A 2 -8.59 17.65 -9.04
C GLN A 2 -8.98 16.19 -9.28
N GLU A 3 -10.05 15.92 -10.04
CA GLU A 3 -10.52 14.55 -10.33
C GLU A 3 -9.48 13.73 -11.10
N ARG A 4 -8.72 14.36 -11.99
CA ARG A 4 -7.62 13.72 -12.71
C ARG A 4 -6.52 13.29 -11.75
N ARG A 5 -6.09 14.17 -10.85
CA ARG A 5 -5.04 13.88 -9.85
C ARG A 5 -5.49 12.81 -8.87
N LEU A 6 -6.76 12.89 -8.43
CA LEU A 6 -7.39 11.89 -7.58
C LEU A 6 -7.43 10.52 -8.28
N GLY A 7 -7.82 10.47 -9.56
CA GLY A 7 -7.82 9.23 -10.34
C GLY A 7 -6.43 8.62 -10.52
N LEU A 8 -5.40 9.45 -10.73
CA LEU A 8 -4.01 8.99 -10.79
C LEU A 8 -3.52 8.44 -9.44
N LEU A 9 -3.88 9.11 -8.35
CA LEU A 9 -3.57 8.65 -7.00
C LEU A 9 -4.27 7.32 -6.67
N TRP A 10 -5.55 7.20 -7.01
CA TRP A 10 -6.32 5.97 -6.85
C TRP A 10 -5.72 4.80 -7.64
N SER A 11 -5.33 5.05 -8.89
CA SER A 11 -4.65 4.06 -9.74
C SER A 11 -3.32 3.59 -9.12
N ALA A 12 -2.51 4.54 -8.63
CA ALA A 12 -1.24 4.23 -7.97
C ALA A 12 -1.46 3.43 -6.67
N LYS A 13 -2.45 3.81 -5.84
CA LYS A 13 -2.80 3.08 -4.61
C LYS A 13 -3.29 1.66 -4.90
N THR A 14 -4.12 1.49 -5.93
CA THR A 14 -4.59 0.18 -6.38
C THR A 14 -3.44 -0.71 -6.84
N ALA A 15 -2.47 -0.15 -7.57
CA ALA A 15 -1.26 -0.88 -7.96
C ALA A 15 -0.42 -1.29 -6.73
N LEU A 16 -0.28 -0.40 -5.75
CA LEU A 16 0.41 -0.69 -4.50
C LEU A 16 -0.30 -1.79 -3.69
N TYR A 17 -1.64 -1.76 -3.63
CA TYR A 17 -2.43 -2.80 -2.97
C TYR A 17 -2.25 -4.17 -3.63
N LYS A 18 -2.22 -4.24 -4.97
CA LYS A 18 -1.91 -5.48 -5.71
C LYS A 18 -0.54 -6.03 -5.31
N CYS A 19 0.46 -5.17 -5.15
CA CYS A 19 1.78 -5.60 -4.65
C CYS A 19 1.70 -6.15 -3.22
N ALA A 20 0.93 -5.51 -2.34
CA ALA A 20 0.75 -5.99 -0.95
C ALA A 20 0.12 -7.38 -0.92
N VAL A 21 -0.96 -7.59 -1.68
CA VAL A 21 -1.64 -8.90 -1.81
C VAL A 21 -0.69 -9.97 -2.33
N GLN A 22 0.12 -9.66 -3.35
CA GLN A 22 1.10 -10.61 -3.89
C GLN A 22 2.17 -11.00 -2.85
N ILE A 23 2.72 -10.02 -2.13
CA ILE A 23 3.72 -10.28 -1.08
C ILE A 23 3.11 -11.12 0.06
N GLN A 24 1.87 -10.83 0.45
CA GLN A 24 1.18 -11.62 1.46
C GLN A 24 0.97 -13.07 1.00
N GLY A 25 0.54 -13.27 -0.24
CA GLY A 25 0.42 -14.62 -0.82
C GLY A 25 1.75 -15.38 -0.85
N GLU A 26 2.84 -14.72 -1.24
CA GLU A 26 4.18 -15.34 -1.27
C GLU A 26 4.73 -15.66 0.13
N THR A 27 4.35 -14.87 1.14
CA THR A 27 4.78 -15.08 2.53
C THR A 27 3.85 -16.01 3.31
N GLN A 28 2.68 -16.35 2.77
CA GLN A 28 1.71 -17.22 3.43
C GLN A 28 2.30 -18.56 3.90
N PRO A 29 3.12 -19.29 3.11
CA PRO A 29 3.73 -20.53 3.58
C PRO A 29 4.59 -20.32 4.84
N LEU A 30 5.33 -19.21 4.93
CA LEU A 30 6.14 -18.90 6.13
C LEU A 30 5.27 -18.69 7.37
N ARG A 31 4.06 -18.14 7.21
CA ARG A 31 3.08 -17.96 8.28
C ARG A 31 2.50 -19.32 8.71
N ASP A 32 2.11 -20.14 7.73
CA ASP A 32 1.55 -21.47 7.96
C ASP A 32 2.54 -22.40 8.68
N SER A 33 3.83 -22.33 8.34
CA SER A 33 4.89 -23.08 9.05
C SER A 33 4.99 -22.72 10.53
N LYS A 34 4.78 -21.45 10.88
CA LYS A 34 4.81 -21.00 12.28
C LYS A 34 3.54 -21.38 13.04
N SER A 35 2.37 -21.37 12.38
CA SER A 35 1.08 -21.59 13.04
C SER A 35 0.66 -23.07 13.09
N ARG A 36 1.02 -23.87 12.08
CA ARG A 36 0.56 -25.27 11.92
C ARG A 36 1.65 -26.32 12.19
N ALA A 37 2.83 -25.91 12.66
CA ALA A 37 4.02 -26.76 12.81
C ALA A 37 4.48 -27.47 11.51
N GLU A 38 4.04 -26.99 10.34
CA GLU A 38 4.50 -27.49 9.04
C GLU A 38 5.96 -27.08 8.82
N ARG A 39 6.83 -28.02 8.44
CA ARG A 39 8.24 -27.74 8.18
C ARG A 39 8.44 -27.36 6.72
N LEU A 40 8.64 -26.06 6.45
CA LEU A 40 8.92 -25.56 5.09
C LEU A 40 10.29 -26.01 4.52
N GLY A 41 11.20 -26.50 5.35
CA GLY A 41 12.60 -26.75 4.96
C GLY A 41 13.36 -25.46 4.62
N THR A 42 14.66 -25.56 4.34
CA THR A 42 15.52 -24.41 3.99
C THR A 42 15.33 -23.97 2.54
N VAL A 43 15.28 -24.93 1.61
CA VAL A 43 15.15 -24.67 0.17
C VAL A 43 13.91 -23.84 -0.17
N LEU A 44 12.75 -24.14 0.41
CA LEU A 44 11.52 -23.40 0.11
C LEU A 44 11.57 -21.99 0.73
N LYS A 45 12.15 -21.83 1.92
CA LYS A 45 12.38 -20.50 2.52
C LYS A 45 13.27 -19.63 1.63
N GLU A 46 14.37 -20.17 1.14
CA GLU A 46 15.28 -19.46 0.22
C GLU A 46 14.59 -19.07 -1.08
N LYS A 47 13.76 -19.95 -1.66
CA LYS A 47 12.95 -19.62 -2.84
C LYS A 47 12.00 -18.46 -2.58
N ILE A 48 11.32 -18.44 -1.43
CA ILE A 48 10.41 -17.36 -1.03
C ILE A 48 11.20 -16.05 -0.88
N PHE A 49 12.31 -16.05 -0.12
CA PHE A 49 13.13 -14.85 0.03
C PHE A 49 13.72 -14.36 -1.28
N GLY A 50 14.12 -15.27 -2.16
CA GLY A 50 14.57 -14.95 -3.52
C GLY A 50 13.48 -14.31 -4.37
N ALA A 51 12.23 -14.79 -4.27
CA ALA A 51 11.08 -14.18 -4.96
C ALA A 51 10.80 -12.76 -4.46
N LEU A 52 10.78 -12.57 -3.13
CA LEU A 52 10.61 -11.25 -2.52
C LEU A 52 11.73 -10.29 -2.94
N GLY A 53 12.98 -10.76 -2.96
CA GLY A 53 14.14 -9.98 -3.42
C GLY A 53 13.99 -9.51 -4.87
N ARG A 54 13.55 -10.40 -5.78
CA ARG A 54 13.30 -10.05 -7.19
C ARG A 54 12.21 -8.99 -7.36
N ARG A 55 11.20 -8.98 -6.49
CA ARG A 55 10.07 -8.02 -6.56
C ARG A 55 10.40 -6.67 -5.95
N ARG A 56 11.36 -6.58 -5.03
CA ARG A 56 11.66 -5.36 -4.25
C ARG A 56 11.77 -4.12 -5.13
N THR A 57 12.55 -4.18 -6.20
CA THR A 57 12.76 -3.04 -7.11
C THR A 57 11.47 -2.57 -7.78
N ALA A 58 10.63 -3.51 -8.24
CA ALA A 58 9.37 -3.16 -8.90
C ALA A 58 8.37 -2.54 -7.90
N VAL A 59 8.26 -3.12 -6.71
CA VAL A 59 7.40 -2.61 -5.63
C VAL A 59 7.85 -1.22 -5.18
N THR A 60 9.16 -1.01 -5.03
CA THR A 60 9.72 0.29 -4.63
C THR A 60 9.35 1.39 -5.65
N LYS A 61 9.34 1.08 -6.95
CA LYS A 61 8.90 2.03 -8.00
C LYS A 61 7.41 2.36 -7.90
N VAL A 62 6.57 1.35 -7.66
CA VAL A 62 5.12 1.55 -7.45
C VAL A 62 4.86 2.38 -6.20
N LEU A 63 5.59 2.10 -5.12
CA LEU A 63 5.51 2.83 -3.85
C LEU A 63 5.94 4.29 -4.00
N GLN A 64 7.05 4.55 -4.69
CA GLN A 64 7.50 5.91 -4.99
C GLN A 64 6.45 6.65 -5.80
N THR A 65 5.89 6.00 -6.83
CA THR A 65 4.82 6.59 -7.65
C THR A 65 3.62 6.96 -6.81
N PHE A 66 3.19 6.09 -5.89
CA PHE A 66 2.10 6.40 -4.95
C PHE A 66 2.43 7.61 -4.07
N CYS A 67 3.62 7.63 -3.45
CA CYS A 67 4.04 8.75 -2.60
C CYS A 67 4.06 10.08 -3.37
N ASP A 68 4.63 10.09 -4.58
CA ASP A 68 4.69 11.27 -5.44
C ASP A 68 3.27 11.77 -5.79
N ARG A 69 2.37 10.85 -6.17
CA ARG A 69 0.97 11.20 -6.49
C ARG A 69 0.21 11.71 -5.27
N ARG A 70 0.48 11.17 -4.09
CA ARG A 70 -0.16 11.60 -2.84
C ARG A 70 0.31 13.00 -2.47
N THR A 71 1.61 13.25 -2.46
CA THR A 71 2.19 14.57 -2.22
C THR A 71 1.67 15.60 -3.23
N ASP A 72 1.63 15.25 -4.51
CA ASP A 72 1.10 16.10 -5.57
C ASP A 72 -0.39 16.46 -5.34
N TYR A 73 -1.23 15.47 -5.00
CA TYR A 73 -2.64 15.72 -4.71
C TYR A 73 -2.83 16.59 -3.47
N LEU A 74 -2.19 16.24 -2.35
CA LEU A 74 -2.35 16.95 -1.08
C LEU A 74 -1.84 18.39 -1.17
N THR A 75 -0.70 18.63 -1.81
CA THR A 75 -0.16 19.99 -2.00
C THR A 75 -1.14 20.91 -2.74
N ASN A 76 -1.89 20.38 -3.72
CA ASN A 76 -2.79 21.17 -4.57
C ASN A 76 -4.23 21.25 -4.05
N HIS A 77 -4.68 20.27 -3.27
CA HIS A 77 -6.11 20.11 -2.94
C HIS A 77 -6.42 19.89 -1.46
N ALA A 78 -5.44 19.51 -0.64
CA ALA A 78 -5.61 19.30 0.81
C ALA A 78 -4.30 19.58 1.57
N PRO A 79 -3.77 20.82 1.52
CA PRO A 79 -2.46 21.13 2.08
C PRO A 79 -2.42 21.01 3.62
N ASP A 80 -3.57 21.16 4.27
CA ASP A 80 -3.76 20.92 5.71
C ASP A 80 -3.49 19.46 6.10
N GLN A 81 -3.67 18.52 5.17
CA GLN A 81 -3.43 17.10 5.40
C GLN A 81 -1.98 16.68 5.08
N LEU A 82 -1.20 17.50 4.38
CA LEU A 82 0.14 17.15 3.92
C LEU A 82 1.11 16.86 5.07
N GLY A 83 1.00 17.59 6.18
CA GLY A 83 1.86 17.44 7.35
C GLY A 83 1.47 16.29 8.29
N ARG A 84 0.36 15.59 8.02
CA ARG A 84 -0.11 14.51 8.88
C ARG A 84 0.85 13.31 8.82
N PRO A 85 1.09 12.59 9.94
CA PRO A 85 1.96 11.42 9.97
C PRO A 85 1.56 10.34 8.96
N GLU A 86 0.25 10.12 8.78
CA GLU A 86 -0.29 9.08 7.89
C GLU A 86 0.00 9.37 6.41
N ASN A 87 0.21 10.65 6.07
CA ASN A 87 0.47 11.11 4.71
C ASN A 87 1.95 11.23 4.37
N GLN A 88 2.86 10.96 5.33
CA GLN A 88 4.29 10.97 5.06
C GLN A 88 4.71 9.80 4.16
N PRO A 89 5.69 9.99 3.27
CA PRO A 89 6.22 8.92 2.44
C PRO A 89 6.65 7.74 3.32
N ILE A 90 6.23 6.53 2.92
CA ILE A 90 6.66 5.30 3.59
C ILE A 90 7.70 4.59 2.74
N ASP A 91 8.63 3.90 3.39
CA ASP A 91 9.62 3.08 2.71
C ASP A 91 9.12 1.64 2.45
N TYR A 92 9.95 0.84 1.78
CA TYR A 92 9.62 -0.55 1.48
C TYR A 92 9.46 -1.42 2.73
N ASP A 93 10.25 -1.16 3.78
CA ASP A 93 10.28 -1.97 4.99
C ASP A 93 9.09 -1.66 5.90
N GLU A 94 8.60 -0.42 5.90
CA GLU A 94 7.31 0.00 6.46
C GLU A 94 6.15 -0.59 5.67
N PHE A 95 6.18 -0.44 4.35
CA PHE A 95 5.16 -1.01 3.45
C PHE A 95 4.95 -2.52 3.67
N LYS A 96 6.03 -3.28 3.84
CA LYS A 96 5.97 -4.73 4.07
C LYS A 96 5.28 -5.12 5.38
N LYS A 97 5.22 -4.20 6.36
CA LYS A 97 4.56 -4.43 7.66
C LYS A 97 3.06 -4.15 7.61
N LEU A 98 2.59 -3.39 6.62
CA LEU A 98 1.17 -3.09 6.45
C LEU A 98 0.37 -4.37 6.25
N GLN A 99 -0.70 -4.51 7.02
CA GLN A 99 -1.68 -5.57 6.81
C GLN A 99 -2.69 -5.13 5.75
N LEU A 100 -3.43 -6.08 5.15
CA LEU A 100 -4.42 -5.75 4.12
C LEU A 100 -5.68 -5.08 4.70
N ASP A 101 -5.92 -5.24 6.00
CA ASP A 101 -6.99 -4.61 6.78
C ASP A 101 -6.54 -3.29 7.46
N ASP A 102 -5.31 -2.84 7.20
CA ASP A 102 -4.80 -1.58 7.74
C ASP A 102 -5.60 -0.37 7.23
N ALA A 103 -5.84 0.59 8.12
CA ALA A 103 -6.56 1.82 7.80
C ALA A 103 -5.89 2.62 6.66
N PHE A 104 -4.59 2.43 6.44
CA PHE A 104 -3.85 2.93 5.28
C PHE A 104 -4.56 2.65 3.95
N TRP A 105 -5.29 1.54 3.82
CA TRP A 105 -6.00 1.22 2.58
C TRP A 105 -7.33 1.96 2.43
N THR A 106 -7.95 2.34 3.53
CA THR A 106 -9.22 3.08 3.62
C THR A 106 -9.01 4.55 3.99
N ASP A 107 -8.31 5.28 3.12
CA ASP A 107 -8.16 6.73 3.27
C ASP A 107 -9.45 7.44 2.84
N GLY A 108 -10.07 8.19 3.76
CA GLY A 108 -11.32 8.92 3.49
C GLY A 108 -11.21 9.94 2.34
N TYR A 109 -10.05 10.59 2.16
CA TYR A 109 -9.85 11.59 1.10
C TYR A 109 -9.77 10.99 -0.32
N LEU A 110 -9.73 9.65 -0.45
CA LEU A 110 -9.79 8.96 -1.72
C LEU A 110 -11.22 8.60 -2.16
N CYS A 111 -12.22 8.93 -1.35
CA CYS A 111 -13.61 8.75 -1.73
C CYS A 111 -13.95 9.66 -2.92
N LEU A 112 -14.40 9.06 -4.03
CA LEU A 112 -14.84 9.78 -5.22
C LEU A 112 -16.30 10.25 -5.13
N SER A 113 -17.08 9.71 -4.18
CA SER A 113 -18.47 10.14 -3.98
C SER A 113 -18.52 11.44 -3.17
N LYS A 114 -19.38 12.36 -3.62
CA LYS A 114 -19.74 13.60 -2.91
C LYS A 114 -21.15 13.54 -2.31
N ASP A 115 -21.74 12.36 -2.29
CA ASP A 115 -23.09 12.18 -1.79
C ASP A 115 -23.14 12.43 -0.27
N PRO A 116 -24.27 12.87 0.30
CA PRO A 116 -24.37 13.21 1.72
C PRO A 116 -24.04 12.07 2.69
N TRP A 117 -24.09 10.82 2.22
CA TRP A 117 -23.73 9.62 3.00
C TRP A 117 -22.24 9.26 2.91
N ALA A 118 -21.48 9.91 2.02
CA ALA A 118 -20.07 9.61 1.72
C ALA A 118 -19.11 10.70 2.22
N VAL A 119 -19.64 11.83 2.70
CA VAL A 119 -18.88 12.93 3.29
C VAL A 119 -19.21 13.02 4.77
N ASP A 120 -18.20 13.25 5.61
CA ASP A 120 -18.46 13.51 7.02
C ASP A 120 -19.27 14.81 7.15
N PRO A 121 -20.43 14.79 7.83
CA PRO A 121 -21.18 16.00 8.07
C PRO A 121 -20.35 16.91 8.99
N THR A 122 -19.97 18.07 8.47
CA THR A 122 -19.39 19.18 9.24
C THR A 122 -20.32 19.70 10.30
#